data_AF-A0A968R6H3-F1
#
_entry.id   AF-A0A968R6H3-F1
#
_cell.length_a   1.000
_cell.length_b   1.000
_cell.length_c   1.000
_cell.angle_alpha   90.00
_cell.angle_beta   90.00
_cell.angle_gamma   90.00
#
_symmetry.space_group_name_H-M   'P 1'
#
loop_
_entity.id
_entity.type
_entity.pdbx_description
1 polymer ?
#
loop_
_entity_poly.entity_id
_entity_poly.type
_entity_poly.pdbx_seq_one_letter_code
_entity_poly.pdbx_strand_id
1 'polypeptide(L)'
;MTEHSRLSRNLRRQPKQRRGKERVEKILDAAAAVFDEVGYEAATTHLIAAKAGTAIGSLYQFFPDKAAIFHAMELRHVDRVKAMWAQTNRPEIIQLPLRQTIHTLVTAVAEIFEHPVSRVVFVQFFLARNIFQSIDESMTQEAIDFTASIFQQKNSTLSKAQCSLLAEVCVHSSNAVILSALRNRDRQYRQQLMQQIENLLVSYLEPYIGDERSPDVMKVMKCPHCRSEKLSKNGYRRSKQCYLCKECGKQFVQ
;
A
#
# COMPACT_ATOMS: atom_id res chain seq x y z
N MET A 1 -16.56 15.27 -12.49
CA MET A 1 -17.54 15.36 -11.38
C MET A 1 -16.77 15.37 -10.07
N THR A 2 -16.94 16.38 -9.21
CA THR A 2 -16.14 16.58 -7.99
C THR A 2 -16.58 15.66 -6.83
N GLU A 3 -15.63 15.19 -6.03
CA GLU A 3 -15.78 14.25 -4.89
C GLU A 3 -16.87 14.62 -3.88
N HIS A 4 -17.10 15.91 -3.64
CA HIS A 4 -18.18 16.42 -2.79
C HIS A 4 -19.59 15.95 -3.24
N SER A 5 -19.77 15.63 -4.53
CA SER A 5 -21.05 15.17 -5.08
C SER A 5 -21.45 13.75 -4.64
N ARG A 6 -20.50 12.90 -4.21
CA ARG A 6 -20.79 11.50 -3.79
C ARG A 6 -21.21 11.40 -2.31
N LEU A 7 -20.53 12.10 -1.40
CA LEU A 7 -20.97 12.30 0.01
C LEU A 7 -22.42 12.80 0.07
N SER A 8 -22.80 13.63 -0.90
CA SER A 8 -24.11 14.28 -0.98
C SER A 8 -25.27 13.33 -1.29
N ARG A 9 -25.01 12.16 -1.89
CA ARG A 9 -26.07 11.28 -2.39
C ARG A 9 -26.59 10.28 -1.34
N ASN A 10 -25.82 10.05 -0.28
CA ASN A 10 -26.10 9.01 0.72
C ASN A 10 -26.45 9.55 2.13
N LEU A 11 -26.23 10.85 2.37
CA LEU A 11 -26.72 11.53 3.57
C LEU A 11 -28.10 12.15 3.31
N ARG A 12 -29.12 11.76 4.09
CA ARG A 12 -30.46 12.38 3.98
C ARG A 12 -30.44 13.86 4.34
N ARG A 13 -29.56 14.26 5.26
CA ARG A 13 -29.36 15.66 5.66
C ARG A 13 -27.88 15.94 5.81
N GLN A 14 -27.36 16.89 5.04
CA GLN A 14 -25.98 17.34 5.21
C GLN A 14 -25.85 18.22 6.46
N PRO A 15 -24.95 17.87 7.40
CA PRO A 15 -24.68 18.72 8.54
C PRO A 15 -23.91 19.97 8.11
N LYS A 16 -24.59 21.12 8.06
CA LYS A 16 -23.96 22.43 7.80
C LYS A 16 -23.24 23.00 9.03
N GLN A 17 -23.72 22.67 10.22
CA GLN A 17 -23.20 23.19 11.50
C GLN A 17 -22.19 22.23 12.14
N ARG A 18 -21.22 22.78 12.88
CA ARG A 18 -20.15 22.02 13.57
C ARG A 18 -20.68 20.83 14.38
N ARG A 19 -21.74 21.05 15.17
CA ARG A 19 -22.40 20.00 15.98
C ARG A 19 -22.93 18.83 15.14
N GLY A 20 -23.42 19.09 13.93
CA GLY A 20 -23.91 18.04 13.04
C GLY A 20 -22.75 17.19 12.48
N LYS A 21 -21.63 17.83 12.13
CA LYS A 21 -20.42 17.14 11.66
C LYS A 21 -19.84 16.25 12.74
N GLU A 22 -19.71 16.76 13.95
CA GLU A 22 -19.25 15.98 15.12
C GLU A 22 -20.13 14.77 15.41
N ARG A 23 -21.45 14.90 15.20
CA ARG A 23 -22.37 13.78 15.39
C ARG A 23 -22.21 12.71 14.32
N VAL A 24 -22.01 13.11 13.06
CA VAL A 24 -21.68 12.17 11.98
C VAL A 24 -20.38 11.44 12.31
N GLU A 25 -19.31 12.14 12.69
CA GLU A 25 -18.04 11.51 13.06
C GLU A 25 -18.21 10.48 14.19
N LYS A 26 -18.93 10.83 15.26
CA LYS A 26 -19.23 9.90 16.35
C LYS A 26 -20.00 8.66 15.90
N ILE A 27 -20.95 8.81 14.98
CA ILE A 27 -21.70 7.68 14.42
C ILE A 27 -20.76 6.78 13.60
N LEU A 28 -19.87 7.35 12.78
CA LEU A 28 -18.92 6.57 11.98
C LEU A 28 -17.89 5.84 12.83
N ASP A 29 -17.37 6.46 13.90
CA ASP A 29 -16.46 5.80 14.85
C ASP A 29 -17.16 4.65 15.60
N ALA A 30 -18.39 4.88 16.05
CA ALA A 30 -19.20 3.85 16.68
C ALA A 30 -19.54 2.70 15.73
N ALA A 31 -19.85 3.02 14.47
CA ALA A 31 -20.12 2.03 13.44
C ALA A 31 -18.89 1.15 13.19
N ALA A 32 -17.70 1.75 13.06
CA ALA A 32 -16.46 1.00 12.94
C ALA A 32 -16.22 0.04 14.12
N ALA A 33 -16.44 0.51 15.35
CA ALA A 33 -16.31 -0.34 16.53
C ALA A 33 -17.31 -1.51 16.52
N VAL A 34 -18.58 -1.24 16.21
CA VAL A 34 -19.61 -2.30 16.13
C VAL A 34 -19.29 -3.30 15.01
N PHE A 35 -18.84 -2.84 13.84
CA PHE A 35 -18.45 -3.72 12.74
C PHE A 35 -17.23 -4.58 13.08
N ASP A 36 -16.28 -4.06 13.85
CA ASP A 36 -15.11 -4.81 14.32
C ASP A 36 -15.49 -5.85 15.39
N GLU A 37 -16.47 -5.53 16.25
CA GLU A 37 -16.93 -6.40 17.35
C GLU A 37 -17.81 -7.56 16.88
N VAL A 38 -18.81 -7.29 16.04
CA VAL A 38 -19.82 -8.31 15.66
C VAL A 38 -19.82 -8.66 14.17
N GLY A 39 -18.98 -8.00 13.36
CA GLY A 39 -19.00 -8.13 11.90
C GLY A 39 -20.09 -7.28 11.24
N TYR A 40 -19.94 -7.05 9.93
CA TYR A 40 -20.88 -6.22 9.17
C TYR A 40 -22.30 -6.78 9.17
N GLU A 41 -22.46 -8.09 8.97
CA GLU A 41 -23.78 -8.73 8.85
C GLU A 41 -24.61 -8.61 10.13
N ALA A 42 -24.02 -8.97 11.28
CA ALA A 42 -24.71 -8.94 12.57
C ALA A 42 -24.89 -7.52 13.14
N ALA A 43 -24.13 -6.54 12.65
CA ALA A 43 -24.29 -5.15 13.06
C ALA A 43 -25.65 -4.59 12.66
N THR A 44 -26.27 -3.83 13.56
CA THR A 44 -27.55 -3.14 13.34
C THR A 44 -27.43 -1.64 13.61
N THR A 45 -28.27 -0.83 12.98
CA THR A 45 -28.34 0.62 13.25
C THR A 45 -28.66 0.94 14.71
N HIS A 46 -29.38 0.04 15.41
CA HIS A 46 -29.64 0.13 16.85
C HIS A 46 -28.36 -0.03 17.68
N LEU A 47 -27.55 -1.04 17.39
CA LEU A 47 -26.26 -1.23 18.06
C LEU A 47 -25.33 -0.04 17.82
N ILE A 48 -25.29 0.48 16.59
CA ILE A 48 -24.48 1.66 16.23
C ILE A 48 -24.97 2.89 16.99
N ALA A 49 -26.28 3.16 17.03
CA ALA A 49 -26.85 4.30 17.73
C ALA A 49 -26.55 4.24 19.24
N ALA A 50 -26.71 3.06 19.85
CA ALA A 50 -26.39 2.82 21.25
C ALA A 50 -24.90 3.08 21.53
N LYS A 51 -24.00 2.52 20.72
CA LYS A 51 -22.54 2.73 20.84
C LYS A 51 -22.14 4.20 20.64
N ALA A 52 -22.81 4.91 19.74
CA ALA A 52 -22.58 6.33 19.48
C ALA A 52 -23.15 7.26 20.57
N GLY A 53 -23.92 6.74 21.52
CA GLY A 53 -24.64 7.54 22.51
C GLY A 53 -25.65 8.50 21.86
N THR A 54 -26.29 8.09 20.75
CA THR A 54 -27.26 8.91 20.02
C THR A 54 -28.61 8.22 19.92
N ALA A 55 -29.70 8.99 19.89
CA ALA A 55 -31.03 8.45 19.67
C ALA A 55 -31.13 7.87 18.26
N ILE A 56 -31.79 6.72 18.11
CA ILE A 56 -31.95 6.03 16.82
C ILE A 56 -32.58 6.93 15.75
N GLY A 57 -33.56 7.76 16.13
CA GLY A 57 -34.16 8.77 15.23
C GLY A 57 -33.16 9.82 14.75
N SER A 58 -32.19 10.21 15.58
CA SER A 58 -31.13 11.14 15.18
C SER A 58 -30.14 10.51 14.20
N LEU A 59 -29.88 9.20 14.31
CA LEU A 59 -29.07 8.48 13.33
C LEU A 59 -29.77 8.47 11.97
N TYR A 60 -31.07 8.15 11.94
CA TYR A 60 -31.87 8.11 10.71
C TYR A 60 -32.07 9.47 10.02
N GLN A 61 -31.85 10.58 10.73
CA GLN A 61 -31.78 11.91 10.11
C GLN A 61 -30.57 12.06 9.18
N PHE A 62 -29.48 11.35 9.44
CA PHE A 62 -28.26 11.38 8.63
C PHE A 62 -28.21 10.20 7.67
N PHE A 63 -28.43 8.99 8.19
CA PHE A 63 -28.22 7.74 7.46
C PHE A 63 -29.51 6.93 7.34
N PRO A 64 -30.02 6.68 6.12
CA PRO A 64 -31.24 5.89 5.93
C PRO A 64 -31.11 4.44 6.40
N ASP A 65 -29.92 3.86 6.34
CA ASP A 65 -29.65 2.45 6.62
C ASP A 65 -28.17 2.21 6.96
N LYS A 66 -27.83 0.94 7.25
CA LYS A 66 -26.47 0.47 7.56
C LYS A 66 -25.50 0.65 6.39
N ALA A 67 -25.96 0.49 5.15
CA ALA A 67 -25.12 0.63 3.96
C ALA A 67 -24.68 2.09 3.75
N ALA A 68 -25.57 3.05 3.98
CA ALA A 68 -25.24 4.47 3.92
C ALA A 68 -24.21 4.89 4.98
N ILE A 69 -24.27 4.31 6.19
CA ILE A 69 -23.24 4.51 7.23
C ILE A 69 -21.90 3.99 6.74
N PHE A 70 -21.88 2.75 6.22
CA PHE A 70 -20.66 2.14 5.71
C PHE A 70 -20.08 2.95 4.56
N HIS A 71 -20.89 3.38 3.60
CA HIS A 71 -20.42 4.23 2.51
C HIS A 71 -19.80 5.56 2.98
N ALA A 72 -20.34 6.17 4.03
CA ALA A 72 -19.71 7.35 4.62
C ALA A 72 -18.38 7.02 5.32
N MET A 73 -18.24 5.82 5.89
CA MET A 73 -16.94 5.32 6.38
C MET A 73 -15.95 5.11 5.23
N GLU A 74 -16.39 4.60 4.08
CA GLU A 74 -15.56 4.44 2.89
C GLU A 74 -14.99 5.79 2.43
N LEU A 75 -15.84 6.80 2.27
CA LEU A 75 -15.41 8.15 1.86
C LEU A 75 -14.40 8.75 2.85
N ARG A 76 -14.63 8.57 4.15
CA ARG A 76 -13.69 8.98 5.19
C ARG A 76 -12.36 8.23 5.12
N HIS A 77 -12.38 6.95 4.72
CA HIS A 77 -11.16 6.18 4.48
C HIS A 77 -10.41 6.70 3.23
N VAL A 78 -11.11 6.99 2.14
CA VAL A 78 -10.53 7.60 0.93
C VAL A 78 -9.85 8.93 1.25
N ASP A 79 -10.52 9.81 1.99
CA ASP A 79 -9.96 11.11 2.41
C ASP A 79 -8.65 10.93 3.21
N ARG A 80 -8.61 9.93 4.11
CA ARG A 80 -7.41 9.59 4.89
C ARG A 80 -6.28 9.07 4.01
N VAL A 81 -6.59 8.17 3.08
CA VAL A 81 -5.60 7.62 2.14
C VAL A 81 -5.02 8.72 1.26
N LYS A 82 -5.87 9.63 0.74
CA LYS A 82 -5.42 10.78 -0.06
C LYS A 82 -4.56 11.75 0.73
N ALA A 83 -4.91 12.02 1.99
CA ALA A 83 -4.08 12.82 2.88
C ALA A 83 -2.71 12.15 3.12
N MET A 84 -2.68 10.83 3.32
CA MET A 84 -1.43 10.07 3.48
C MET A 84 -0.58 10.11 2.21
N TRP A 85 -1.18 9.92 1.03
CA TRP A 85 -0.49 10.06 -0.26
C TRP A 85 0.12 11.45 -0.44
N ALA A 86 -0.61 12.51 -0.10
CA ALA A 86 -0.09 13.88 -0.18
C ALA A 86 1.06 14.14 0.80
N GLN A 87 1.10 13.46 1.94
CA GLN A 87 2.18 13.57 2.92
C GLN A 87 3.42 12.76 2.52
N THR A 88 3.23 11.66 1.80
CA THR A 88 4.32 10.74 1.42
C THR A 88 4.90 10.99 0.03
N ASN A 89 4.14 11.60 -0.88
CA ASN A 89 4.63 12.04 -2.19
C ASN A 89 5.27 13.42 -2.10
N ARG A 90 6.33 13.52 -1.30
CA ARG A 90 7.12 14.74 -1.12
C ARG A 90 8.56 14.52 -1.58
N PRO A 91 9.23 15.53 -2.19
CA PRO A 91 10.60 15.38 -2.65
C PRO A 91 11.56 14.88 -1.55
N GLU A 92 11.37 15.33 -0.31
CA GLU A 92 12.22 14.95 0.82
C GLU A 92 12.13 13.46 1.16
N ILE A 93 11.00 12.81 0.87
CA ILE A 93 10.78 11.37 1.10
C ILE A 93 11.25 10.56 -0.12
N ILE A 94 10.98 11.06 -1.33
CA ILE A 94 11.29 10.38 -2.59
C ILE A 94 12.79 10.34 -2.84
N GLN A 95 13.54 11.35 -2.37
CA GLN A 95 14.99 11.42 -2.48
C GLN A 95 15.74 10.57 -1.45
N LEU A 96 15.04 10.01 -0.45
CA LEU A 96 15.66 9.10 0.51
C LEU A 96 16.20 7.83 -0.18
N PRO A 97 17.20 7.16 0.40
CA PRO A 97 17.57 5.79 0.06
C PRO A 97 16.36 4.87 -0.06
N LEU A 98 16.36 3.91 -1.01
CA LEU A 98 15.21 3.04 -1.31
C LEU A 98 14.60 2.45 -0.04
N ARG A 99 15.42 1.84 0.82
CA ARG A 99 14.96 1.24 2.08
C ARG A 99 14.24 2.24 2.97
N GLN A 100 14.77 3.46 3.09
CA GLN A 100 14.17 4.52 3.92
C GLN A 100 12.87 5.05 3.32
N THR A 101 12.79 5.20 1.99
CA THR A 101 11.52 5.53 1.32
C THR A 101 10.49 4.44 1.58
N ILE A 102 10.81 3.16 1.34
CA ILE A 102 9.87 2.05 1.55
C ILE A 102 9.43 1.96 3.01
N HIS A 103 10.36 2.08 3.96
CA HIS A 103 10.04 2.11 5.38
C HIS A 103 9.03 3.21 5.72
N THR A 104 9.24 4.43 5.19
CA THR A 104 8.33 5.56 5.40
C THR A 104 6.95 5.28 4.82
N LEU A 105 6.86 4.73 3.60
CA LEU A 105 5.59 4.39 2.95
C LEU A 105 4.84 3.29 3.69
N VAL A 106 5.52 2.20 4.08
CA VAL A 106 4.92 1.08 4.81
C VAL A 106 4.44 1.53 6.19
N THR A 107 5.19 2.39 6.87
CA THR A 107 4.80 2.95 8.18
C THR A 107 3.54 3.81 8.05
N ALA A 108 3.50 4.71 7.07
CA ALA A 108 2.32 5.54 6.82
C ALA A 108 1.07 4.70 6.48
N VAL A 109 1.24 3.60 5.74
CA VAL A 109 0.16 2.64 5.46
C VAL A 109 -0.27 1.89 6.73
N ALA A 110 0.68 1.49 7.59
CA ALA A 110 0.36 0.82 8.86
C ALA A 110 -0.46 1.73 9.80
N GLU A 111 -0.08 3.00 9.93
CA GLU A 111 -0.80 4.01 10.73
C GLU A 111 -2.25 4.19 10.27
N ILE A 112 -2.51 4.16 8.96
CA ILE A 112 -3.88 4.24 8.42
C ILE A 112 -4.76 3.12 9.00
N PHE A 113 -4.23 1.91 9.17
CA PHE A 113 -4.99 0.76 9.67
C PHE A 113 -5.05 0.66 11.20
N GLU A 114 -4.34 1.51 11.94
CA GLU A 114 -4.60 1.69 13.37
C GLU A 114 -5.98 2.30 13.61
N HIS A 115 -6.50 3.06 12.64
CA HIS A 115 -7.86 3.57 12.69
C HIS A 115 -8.88 2.46 12.39
N PRO A 116 -9.84 2.19 13.31
CA PRO A 116 -10.85 1.13 13.13
C PRO A 116 -11.64 1.26 11.84
N VAL A 117 -11.98 2.49 11.44
CA VAL A 117 -12.71 2.77 10.19
C VAL A 117 -11.96 2.22 8.98
N SER A 118 -10.70 2.59 8.81
CA SER A 118 -9.88 2.14 7.67
C SER A 118 -9.69 0.64 7.66
N ARG A 119 -9.44 0.04 8.84
CA ARG A 119 -9.28 -1.40 9.01
C ARG A 119 -10.55 -2.16 8.61
N VAL A 120 -11.71 -1.74 9.10
CA VAL A 120 -13.00 -2.36 8.77
C VAL A 120 -13.31 -2.20 7.28
N VAL A 121 -13.13 -1.00 6.73
CA VAL A 121 -13.37 -0.74 5.29
C VAL A 121 -12.48 -1.64 4.45
N PHE A 122 -11.18 -1.72 4.75
CA PHE A 122 -10.24 -2.55 4.01
C PHE A 122 -10.57 -4.05 4.10
N VAL A 123 -10.83 -4.57 5.29
CA VAL A 123 -11.18 -5.99 5.46
C VAL A 123 -12.46 -6.32 4.71
N GLN A 124 -13.48 -5.48 4.80
CA GLN A 124 -14.76 -5.71 4.10
C GLN A 124 -14.63 -5.55 2.58
N PHE A 125 -13.79 -4.63 2.10
CA PHE A 125 -13.47 -4.48 0.67
C PHE A 125 -12.95 -5.80 0.08
N PHE A 126 -12.11 -6.54 0.80
CA PHE A 126 -11.58 -7.82 0.31
C PHE A 126 -12.49 -9.04 0.56
N LEU A 127 -13.30 -9.03 1.62
CA LEU A 127 -14.12 -10.20 2.00
C LEU A 127 -15.55 -10.16 1.45
N ALA A 128 -16.09 -8.98 1.17
CA ALA A 128 -17.50 -8.79 0.83
C ALA A 128 -17.68 -7.90 -0.41
N ARG A 129 -16.84 -8.11 -1.46
CA ARG A 129 -16.88 -7.33 -2.72
C ARG A 129 -18.28 -7.22 -3.33
N ASN A 130 -19.11 -8.26 -3.19
CA ASN A 130 -20.46 -8.30 -3.74
C ASN A 130 -21.45 -7.34 -3.05
N ILE A 131 -21.18 -6.94 -1.80
CA ILE A 131 -22.06 -6.07 -1.01
C ILE A 131 -21.71 -4.59 -1.22
N PHE A 132 -20.43 -4.30 -1.49
CA PHE A 132 -19.90 -2.94 -1.57
C PHE A 132 -19.41 -2.57 -2.98
N GLN A 133 -20.10 -3.06 -4.01
CA GLN A 133 -19.76 -2.89 -5.44
C GLN A 133 -19.48 -1.44 -5.87
N SER A 134 -19.92 -0.44 -5.09
CA SER A 134 -19.66 0.98 -5.35
C SER A 134 -18.25 1.48 -4.99
N ILE A 135 -17.48 0.74 -4.18
CA ILE A 135 -16.02 0.86 -4.24
C ILE A 135 -15.59 -0.03 -5.40
N ASP A 136 -15.77 0.53 -6.60
CA ASP A 136 -15.16 0.04 -7.82
C ASP A 136 -13.64 -0.12 -7.60
N GLU A 137 -13.01 -0.92 -8.46
CA GLU A 137 -11.57 -1.20 -8.53
C GLU A 137 -10.66 0.06 -8.51
N SER A 138 -11.26 1.26 -8.62
CA SER A 138 -10.71 2.60 -8.41
C SER A 138 -9.70 2.70 -7.27
N MET A 139 -9.97 2.21 -6.05
CA MET A 139 -9.04 2.44 -4.93
C MET A 139 -7.72 1.67 -5.07
N THR A 140 -7.79 0.43 -5.55
CA THR A 140 -6.56 -0.34 -5.81
C THR A 140 -5.82 0.26 -7.01
N GLN A 141 -6.54 0.67 -8.05
CA GLN A 141 -5.93 1.34 -9.20
C GLN A 141 -5.29 2.68 -8.84
N GLU A 142 -5.95 3.51 -8.03
CA GLU A 142 -5.39 4.78 -7.54
C GLU A 142 -4.12 4.55 -6.70
N ALA A 143 -4.08 3.48 -5.90
CA ALA A 143 -2.87 3.09 -5.18
C ALA A 143 -1.74 2.66 -6.14
N ILE A 144 -2.05 1.91 -7.19
CA ILE A 144 -1.09 1.51 -8.22
C ILE A 144 -0.55 2.74 -8.95
N ASP A 145 -1.42 3.65 -9.37
CA ASP A 145 -1.04 4.87 -10.09
C ASP A 145 -0.17 5.78 -9.19
N PHE A 146 -0.54 5.90 -7.92
CA PHE A 146 0.25 6.62 -6.92
C PHE A 146 1.66 6.01 -6.77
N THR A 147 1.74 4.70 -6.53
CA THR A 147 3.02 4.00 -6.35
C THR A 147 3.88 4.06 -7.62
N ALA A 148 3.28 3.90 -8.80
CA ALA A 148 3.97 4.04 -10.08
C ALA A 148 4.54 5.46 -10.26
N SER A 149 3.84 6.50 -9.79
CA SER A 149 4.33 7.88 -9.82
C SER A 149 5.58 8.07 -8.95
N ILE A 150 5.68 7.41 -7.79
CA ILE A 150 6.89 7.43 -6.95
C ILE A 150 8.04 6.72 -7.67
N PHE A 151 7.78 5.58 -8.31
CA PHE A 151 8.81 4.82 -9.03
C PHE A 151 9.36 5.61 -10.21
N GLN A 152 8.50 6.32 -10.96
CA GLN A 152 8.92 7.19 -12.06
C GLN A 152 9.77 8.38 -11.57
N GLN A 153 9.42 8.96 -10.41
CA GLN A 153 10.19 10.05 -9.81
C GLN A 153 11.55 9.58 -9.29
N LYS A 154 11.62 8.37 -8.71
CA LYS A 154 12.89 7.76 -8.31
C LYS A 154 13.74 7.43 -9.54
N ASN A 155 13.17 6.76 -10.54
CA ASN A 155 13.90 6.37 -11.74
C ASN A 155 13.20 6.85 -13.02
N SER A 156 13.66 7.99 -13.53
CA SER A 156 13.14 8.59 -14.76
C SER A 156 13.44 7.78 -16.03
N THR A 157 14.32 6.78 -15.98
CA THR A 157 14.63 5.92 -17.14
C THR A 157 13.62 4.78 -17.34
N LEU A 158 12.83 4.45 -16.31
CA LEU A 158 11.76 3.46 -16.44
C LEU A 158 10.64 4.02 -17.30
N SER A 159 10.10 3.18 -18.19
CA SER A 159 8.89 3.50 -18.92
C SER A 159 7.67 3.50 -17.99
N LYS A 160 6.63 4.26 -18.35
CA LYS A 160 5.36 4.28 -17.60
C LYS A 160 4.79 2.87 -17.40
N ALA A 161 4.85 2.02 -18.42
CA ALA A 161 4.37 0.64 -18.36
C ALA A 161 5.16 -0.22 -17.35
N GLN A 162 6.49 -0.04 -17.27
CA GLN A 162 7.30 -0.71 -16.25
C GLN A 162 6.96 -0.21 -14.85
N CYS A 163 6.81 1.11 -14.66
CA CYS A 163 6.40 1.67 -13.37
C CYS A 163 5.04 1.12 -12.92
N SER A 164 4.05 1.07 -13.80
CA SER A 164 2.72 0.51 -13.51
C SER A 164 2.79 -0.98 -13.14
N LEU A 165 3.53 -1.78 -13.90
CA LEU A 165 3.68 -3.22 -13.62
C LEU A 165 4.37 -3.49 -12.26
N LEU A 166 5.45 -2.76 -11.98
CA LEU A 166 6.14 -2.86 -10.69
C LEU A 166 5.20 -2.45 -9.54
N ALA A 167 4.44 -1.36 -9.72
CA ALA A 167 3.50 -0.87 -8.73
C ALA A 167 2.35 -1.85 -8.50
N GLU A 168 1.81 -2.45 -9.55
CA GLU A 168 0.76 -3.47 -9.48
C GLU A 168 1.20 -4.65 -8.62
N VAL A 169 2.38 -5.22 -8.89
CA VAL A 169 2.93 -6.32 -8.09
C VAL A 169 3.08 -5.90 -6.62
N CYS A 170 3.69 -4.74 -6.35
CA CYS A 170 3.90 -4.23 -5.00
C CYS A 170 2.59 -4.01 -4.24
N VAL A 171 1.58 -3.41 -4.87
CA VAL A 171 0.29 -3.10 -4.24
C VAL A 171 -0.47 -4.39 -3.94
N HIS A 172 -0.56 -5.31 -4.90
CA HIS A 172 -1.27 -6.58 -4.68
C HIS A 172 -0.59 -7.46 -3.63
N SER A 173 0.74 -7.58 -3.67
CA SER A 173 1.47 -8.36 -2.67
C SER A 173 1.32 -7.75 -1.28
N SER A 174 1.41 -6.42 -1.15
CA SER A 174 1.23 -5.72 0.12
C SER A 174 -0.19 -5.88 0.64
N ASN A 175 -1.21 -5.70 -0.20
CA ASN A 175 -2.61 -5.86 0.18
C ASN A 175 -2.92 -7.26 0.72
N ALA A 176 -2.37 -8.30 0.10
CA ALA A 176 -2.53 -9.67 0.57
C ALA A 176 -1.95 -9.87 1.98
N VAL A 177 -0.75 -9.34 2.25
CA VAL A 177 -0.09 -9.43 3.56
C VAL A 177 -0.83 -8.57 4.60
N ILE A 178 -1.23 -7.35 4.24
CA ILE A 178 -2.03 -6.45 5.10
C ILE A 178 -3.33 -7.14 5.50
N LEU A 179 -4.08 -7.71 4.54
CA LEU A 179 -5.32 -8.41 4.83
C LEU A 179 -5.10 -9.57 5.79
N SER A 180 -4.03 -10.36 5.58
CA SER A 180 -3.67 -11.47 6.46
C SER A 180 -3.33 -10.97 7.88
N ALA A 181 -2.58 -9.88 7.99
CA ALA A 181 -2.27 -9.23 9.27
C ALA A 181 -3.55 -8.74 9.96
N LEU A 182 -4.40 -7.95 9.29
CA LEU A 182 -5.59 -7.37 9.91
C LEU A 182 -6.60 -8.42 10.41
N ARG A 183 -6.61 -9.61 9.80
CA ARG A 183 -7.46 -10.73 10.23
C ARG A 183 -6.87 -11.54 11.40
N ASN A 184 -5.60 -11.36 11.72
CA ASN A 184 -4.96 -12.08 12.81
C ASN A 184 -5.24 -11.40 14.16
N ARG A 185 -5.56 -12.19 15.18
CA ARG A 185 -5.84 -11.69 16.54
C ARG A 185 -4.56 -11.40 17.33
N ASP A 186 -3.44 -12.03 16.99
CA ASP A 186 -2.16 -11.83 17.66
C ASP A 186 -1.50 -10.52 17.20
N ARG A 187 -1.46 -9.54 18.11
CA ARG A 187 -0.86 -8.22 17.83
C ARG A 187 0.61 -8.29 17.44
N GLN A 188 1.40 -9.16 18.07
CA GLN A 188 2.82 -9.30 17.79
C GLN A 188 3.02 -9.88 16.39
N TYR A 189 2.27 -10.93 16.05
CA TYR A 189 2.34 -11.53 14.73
C TYR A 189 1.89 -10.57 13.61
N ARG A 190 0.87 -9.73 13.86
CA ARG A 190 0.49 -8.66 12.93
C ARG A 190 1.64 -7.71 12.63
N GLN A 191 2.36 -7.26 13.65
CA GLN A 191 3.51 -6.38 13.48
C GLN A 191 4.62 -7.06 12.68
N GLN A 192 4.88 -8.35 12.94
CA GLN A 192 5.85 -9.12 12.17
C GLN A 192 5.46 -9.24 10.69
N LEU A 193 4.19 -9.51 10.37
CA LEU A 193 3.70 -9.56 8.99
C LEU A 193 3.85 -8.21 8.28
N MET A 194 3.50 -7.11 8.94
CA MET A 194 3.66 -5.76 8.37
C MET A 194 5.14 -5.45 8.08
N GLN A 195 6.07 -5.89 8.95
CA GLN A 195 7.51 -5.72 8.71
C GLN A 195 8.02 -6.54 7.52
N GLN A 196 7.40 -7.69 7.21
CA GLN A 196 7.77 -8.48 6.02
C GLN A 196 7.47 -7.75 4.71
N ILE A 197 6.48 -6.84 4.70
CA ILE A 197 6.16 -6.03 3.51
C ILE A 197 7.37 -5.19 3.12
N GLU A 198 8.04 -4.53 4.08
CA GLU A 198 9.23 -3.72 3.80
C GLU A 198 10.33 -4.56 3.12
N ASN A 199 10.66 -5.72 3.70
CA ASN A 199 11.71 -6.59 3.18
C ASN A 199 11.39 -7.12 1.78
N LEU A 200 10.12 -7.50 1.55
CA LEU A 200 9.63 -7.95 0.25
C LEU A 200 9.79 -6.84 -0.80
N LEU A 201 9.30 -5.64 -0.50
CA LEU A 201 9.30 -4.52 -1.43
C LEU A 201 10.73 -4.05 -1.74
N VAL A 202 11.59 -3.90 -0.74
CA VAL A 202 13.00 -3.51 -0.95
C VAL A 202 13.69 -4.52 -1.85
N SER A 203 13.59 -5.82 -1.54
CA SER A 203 14.26 -6.87 -2.31
C SER A 203 13.78 -6.94 -3.77
N TYR A 204 12.48 -6.72 -4.00
CA TYR A 204 11.89 -6.71 -5.34
C TYR A 204 12.28 -5.46 -6.14
N LEU A 205 12.35 -4.30 -5.50
CA LEU A 205 12.52 -3.00 -6.16
C LEU A 205 13.98 -2.56 -6.32
N GLU A 206 14.91 -3.13 -5.55
CA GLU A 206 16.35 -2.80 -5.60
C GLU A 206 16.91 -2.75 -7.02
N PRO A 207 16.66 -3.73 -7.91
CA PRO A 207 17.23 -3.73 -9.27
C PRO A 207 16.68 -2.60 -10.18
N TYR A 208 15.54 -2.01 -9.84
CA TYR A 208 14.81 -1.09 -10.71
C TYR A 208 14.92 0.35 -10.25
N ILE A 209 14.87 0.58 -8.94
CA ILE A 209 14.80 1.91 -8.34
C ILE A 209 15.71 2.07 -7.12
N GLY A 210 16.57 1.09 -6.83
CA GLY A 210 17.57 1.13 -5.75
C GLY A 210 18.60 2.24 -5.89
N ASP A 211 19.39 2.40 -4.84
CA ASP A 211 20.38 3.49 -4.72
C ASP A 211 21.67 3.13 -5.46
N GLU A 212 22.08 1.86 -5.39
CA GLU A 212 23.13 1.30 -6.22
C GLU A 212 22.53 0.78 -7.53
N ARG A 213 22.08 1.71 -8.39
CA ARG A 213 21.80 1.36 -9.79
C ARG A 213 23.11 1.02 -10.44
N SER A 214 23.54 -0.23 -10.35
CA SER A 214 24.50 -0.73 -11.31
C SER A 214 23.82 -0.66 -12.67
N PRO A 215 24.30 0.18 -13.60
CA PRO A 215 23.84 0.10 -14.97
C PRO A 215 24.35 -1.24 -15.46
N ASP A 216 23.46 -2.23 -15.53
CA ASP A 216 23.76 -3.51 -16.15
C ASP A 216 24.93 -4.25 -15.46
N VAL A 217 24.66 -5.00 -14.39
CA VAL A 217 25.63 -6.04 -13.98
C VAL A 217 25.54 -7.20 -14.96
N MET A 218 25.93 -6.98 -16.22
CA MET A 218 26.93 -7.87 -16.78
C MET A 218 28.06 -7.87 -15.76
N LYS A 219 28.15 -8.89 -14.90
CA LYS A 219 29.29 -9.07 -14.00
C LYS A 219 30.53 -9.04 -14.88
N VAL A 220 31.21 -7.89 -14.97
CA VAL A 220 32.45 -7.79 -15.73
C VAL A 220 33.41 -8.72 -15.02
N MET A 221 33.69 -9.84 -15.67
CA MET A 221 34.56 -10.86 -15.10
C MET A 221 35.94 -10.21 -14.90
N LYS A 222 36.43 -10.19 -13.66
CA LYS A 222 37.75 -9.65 -13.30
C LYS A 222 38.73 -10.78 -13.06
N CYS A 223 39.98 -10.58 -13.44
CA CYS A 223 41.05 -11.53 -13.13
C CYS A 223 41.19 -11.69 -11.59
N PRO A 224 41.14 -12.92 -11.03
CA PRO A 224 41.27 -13.14 -9.59
C PRO A 224 42.68 -12.83 -9.06
N HIS A 225 43.66 -12.65 -9.94
CA HIS A 225 45.05 -12.40 -9.55
C HIS A 225 45.44 -10.93 -9.55
N CYS A 226 44.90 -10.12 -10.45
CA CYS A 226 45.27 -8.70 -10.59
C CYS A 226 44.08 -7.75 -10.74
N ARG A 227 42.85 -8.25 -10.66
CA ARG A 227 41.58 -7.50 -10.82
C ARG A 227 41.36 -6.82 -12.17
N SER A 228 42.23 -7.04 -13.15
CA SER A 228 42.08 -6.55 -14.53
C SER A 228 40.81 -7.06 -15.20
N GLU A 229 40.21 -6.21 -16.02
CA GLU A 229 39.05 -6.51 -16.87
C GLU A 229 39.47 -6.98 -18.28
N LYS A 230 40.77 -6.88 -18.62
CA LYS A 230 41.30 -7.28 -19.94
C LYS A 230 41.47 -8.80 -20.01
N LEU A 231 40.39 -9.52 -20.30
CA LEU A 231 40.35 -10.98 -20.41
C LEU A 231 40.13 -11.46 -21.85
N SER A 232 40.65 -12.63 -22.18
CA SER A 232 40.33 -13.36 -23.42
C SER A 232 40.00 -14.82 -23.13
N LYS A 233 39.03 -15.39 -23.85
CA LYS A 233 38.71 -16.82 -23.78
C LYS A 233 39.92 -17.64 -24.24
N ASN A 234 40.31 -18.65 -23.47
CA ASN A 234 41.47 -19.50 -23.74
C ASN A 234 41.11 -20.99 -23.65
N GLY A 235 40.18 -21.43 -24.50
CA GLY A 235 39.73 -22.82 -24.55
C GLY A 235 38.94 -23.28 -23.32
N TYR A 236 38.87 -24.60 -23.12
CA TYR A 236 38.10 -25.25 -22.05
C TYR A 236 38.96 -26.22 -21.26
N ARG A 237 38.69 -26.35 -19.96
CA ARG A 237 39.33 -27.34 -19.07
C ARG A 237 38.26 -28.02 -18.24
N ARG A 238 38.16 -29.35 -18.31
CA ARG A 238 37.11 -30.14 -17.64
C ARG A 238 35.70 -29.56 -17.89
N SER A 239 35.41 -29.27 -19.16
CA SER A 239 34.13 -28.69 -19.63
C SER A 239 33.79 -27.29 -19.13
N LYS A 240 34.73 -26.58 -18.50
CA LYS A 240 34.56 -25.18 -18.06
C LYS A 240 35.41 -24.23 -18.90
N GLN A 241 34.85 -23.07 -19.24
CA GLN A 241 35.53 -22.02 -20.02
C GLN A 241 36.74 -21.49 -19.25
N CYS A 242 37.90 -21.48 -19.90
CA CYS A 242 39.11 -20.85 -19.38
C CYS A 242 39.26 -19.42 -19.88
N TYR A 243 39.87 -18.57 -19.07
CA TYR A 243 40.15 -17.17 -19.37
C TYR A 243 41.62 -16.87 -19.12
N LEU A 244 42.22 -16.07 -20.01
CA LEU A 244 43.57 -15.53 -19.89
C LEU A 244 43.49 -14.03 -19.61
N CYS A 245 44.21 -13.57 -18.59
CA CYS A 245 44.33 -12.14 -18.32
C CYS A 245 45.46 -11.53 -19.17
N LYS A 246 45.14 -10.49 -19.97
CA LYS A 246 46.12 -9.80 -20.83
C LYS A 246 47.11 -8.91 -20.06
N GLU A 247 46.84 -8.60 -18.79
CA GLU A 247 47.73 -7.78 -17.97
C GLU A 247 48.72 -8.60 -17.14
N CYS A 248 48.26 -9.66 -16.45
CA CYS A 248 49.16 -10.48 -15.62
C CYS A 248 49.54 -11.82 -16.26
N GLY A 249 49.01 -12.16 -17.44
CA GLY A 249 49.29 -13.41 -18.16
C GLY A 249 48.75 -14.68 -17.49
N LYS A 250 48.06 -14.58 -16.34
CA LYS A 250 47.55 -15.75 -15.62
C LYS A 250 46.24 -16.26 -16.23
N GLN A 251 46.11 -17.58 -16.26
CA GLN A 251 44.92 -18.30 -16.71
C GLN A 251 44.11 -18.81 -15.51
N PHE A 252 42.78 -18.72 -15.60
CA PHE A 252 41.86 -19.22 -14.59
C PHE A 252 40.57 -19.76 -15.22
N VAL A 253 39.77 -20.46 -14.43
CA VAL A 253 38.53 -21.13 -14.84
C VAL A 253 37.38 -20.62 -13.98
N GLN A 254 36.18 -20.50 -14.55
CA GLN A 254 34.96 -20.22 -13.80
C GLN A 254 34.36 -21.51 -13.18
#